data_AF-A0A1W9GHH4-F1
#
_entry.id   AF-A0A1W9GHH4-F1
#
_cell.length_a   1.000
_cell.length_b   1.000
_cell.length_c   1.000
_cell.angle_alpha   90.00
_cell.angle_beta   90.00
_cell.angle_gamma   90.00
#
_symmetry.space_group_name_H-M   'P 1'
#
loop_
_entity.id
_entity.type
_entity.pdbx_description
1 polymer ?
#
loop_
_entity_poly.entity_id
_entity_poly.type
_entity_poly.pdbx_seq_one_letter_code
_entity_poly.pdbx_strand_id
1 'polypeptide(L)'
;MKTWLKSGEWQNHANCLSDSRFLISPERLTEGEADDVEYLCHTCNVRPECIKHCVDTESSGVWCASVFIPEISIPDSPKRAKEILEEAAKVRGQLKESLPEEIKRRGEF
;
A
#
# COMPACT_ATOMS: atom_id res chain seq x y z
N MET A 1 -21.03 -1.33 5.06
CA MET A 1 -19.92 -0.60 4.41
C MET A 1 -19.96 0.86 4.86
N LYS A 2 -18.93 1.35 5.56
CA LYS A 2 -18.79 2.82 5.74
C LYS A 2 -18.56 3.42 4.36
N THR A 3 -19.61 4.03 3.81
CA THR A 3 -19.57 4.69 2.50
C THR A 3 -18.95 6.07 2.68
N TRP A 4 -17.68 6.20 2.30
CA TRP A 4 -17.01 7.49 2.17
C TRP A 4 -17.75 8.31 1.11
N LEU A 5 -18.21 9.51 1.48
CA LEU A 5 -19.08 10.31 0.63
C LEU A 5 -18.28 11.04 -0.45
N LYS A 6 -16.98 11.26 -0.20
CA LYS A 6 -16.05 11.88 -1.14
C LYS A 6 -14.83 10.99 -1.35
N SER A 7 -14.28 11.06 -2.57
CA SER A 7 -12.98 10.45 -2.87
C SER A 7 -11.92 10.99 -1.90
N GLY A 8 -11.16 10.09 -1.29
CA GLY A 8 -10.07 10.43 -0.38
C GLY A 8 -10.45 10.73 1.07
N GLU A 9 -11.73 10.74 1.47
CA GLU A 9 -12.12 10.99 2.88
C GLU A 9 -11.49 9.99 3.86
N TRP A 10 -11.31 8.74 3.42
CA TRP A 10 -10.69 7.67 4.19
C TRP A 10 -9.23 7.96 4.55
N GLN A 11 -8.52 8.81 3.78
CA GLN A 11 -7.10 9.11 4.01
C GLN A 11 -6.86 9.79 5.34
N ASN A 12 -7.80 10.64 5.79
CA ASN A 12 -7.73 11.31 7.09
C ASN A 12 -7.87 10.34 8.28
N HIS A 13 -8.23 9.08 8.02
CA HIS A 13 -8.35 8.03 9.02
C HIS A 13 -7.23 6.98 8.89
N ALA A 14 -6.29 7.16 7.97
CA ALA A 14 -5.15 6.27 7.82
C ALA A 14 -4.15 6.47 8.98
N ASN A 15 -3.70 5.37 9.59
CA ASN A 15 -2.72 5.43 10.69
C ASN A 15 -1.37 6.01 10.24
N CYS A 16 -1.04 5.88 8.96
CA CYS A 16 0.17 6.39 8.36
C CYS A 16 0.10 7.88 7.99
N LEU A 17 -1.01 8.57 8.26
CA LEU A 17 -1.16 9.98 7.91
C LEU A 17 0.01 10.80 8.49
N SER A 18 0.71 11.51 7.61
CA SER A 18 1.90 12.32 7.94
C SER A 18 3.16 11.54 8.36
N ASP A 19 3.20 10.22 8.19
CA ASP A 19 4.41 9.42 8.41
C ASP A 19 5.15 9.14 7.09
N SER A 20 6.31 9.77 6.91
CA SER A 20 7.11 9.65 5.70
C SER A 20 7.74 8.26 5.50
N ARG A 21 7.81 7.42 6.54
CA ARG A 21 8.37 6.05 6.43
C ARG A 21 7.59 5.20 5.44
N PHE A 22 6.31 5.50 5.24
CA PHE A 22 5.44 4.84 4.25
C PHE A 22 5.79 5.16 2.78
N LEU A 23 6.75 6.06 2.55
CA LEU A 23 7.30 6.41 1.23
C LEU A 23 8.77 5.97 1.07
N ILE A 24 9.30 5.22 2.04
CA ILE A 24 10.68 4.73 2.04
C ILE A 24 10.64 3.23 1.77
N SER A 25 11.50 2.76 0.87
CA SER A 25 11.59 1.33 0.55
C SER A 25 12.11 0.52 1.75
N PRO A 26 11.67 -0.75 1.92
CA PRO A 26 11.97 -1.56 3.09
C PRO A 26 13.48 -1.71 3.34
N GLU A 27 14.29 -1.83 2.29
CA GLU A 27 15.74 -1.95 2.39
C GLU A 27 16.45 -0.68 2.88
N ARG A 28 15.73 0.44 2.94
CA ARG A 28 16.23 1.74 3.43
C ARG A 28 15.70 2.08 4.83
N LEU A 29 14.78 1.30 5.37
CA LEU A 29 14.32 1.41 6.74
C LEU A 29 15.24 0.61 7.65
N THR A 30 15.38 1.04 8.90
CA THR A 30 15.94 0.18 9.96
C THR A 30 14.94 -0.93 10.31
N GLU A 31 15.41 -2.03 10.89
CA GLU A 31 14.57 -3.17 11.27
C GLU A 31 13.37 -2.75 12.14
N GLY A 32 13.60 -1.90 13.15
CA GLY A 32 12.52 -1.39 14.00
C GLY A 32 11.54 -0.45 13.27
N GLU A 33 11.98 0.28 12.25
CA GLU A 33 11.08 1.13 11.46
C GLU A 33 10.20 0.31 10.52
N ALA A 34 10.71 -0.78 9.95
CA ALA A 34 9.93 -1.68 9.12
C ALA A 34 8.83 -2.37 9.95
N ASP A 35 9.17 -2.88 11.13
CA ASP A 35 8.21 -3.49 12.07
C ASP A 35 7.10 -2.50 12.48
N ASP A 36 7.46 -1.25 12.77
CA ASP A 36 6.50 -0.19 13.09
C ASP A 36 5.54 0.09 11.93
N VAL A 37 6.07 0.20 10.71
CA VAL A 37 5.27 0.45 9.49
C VAL A 37 4.28 -0.69 9.27
N GLU A 38 4.73 -1.93 9.39
CA GLU A 38 3.88 -3.12 9.29
C GLU A 38 2.79 -3.12 10.36
N TYR A 39 3.15 -2.85 11.62
CA TYR A 39 2.21 -2.79 12.74
C TYR A 39 1.13 -1.72 12.55
N LEU A 40 1.53 -0.51 12.17
CA LEU A 40 0.61 0.60 11.90
C LEU A 40 -0.34 0.27 10.76
N CYS A 41 0.16 -0.37 9.71
CA CYS A 41 -0.67 -0.86 8.63
C CYS A 41 -1.63 -1.95 9.13
N HIS A 42 -1.17 -2.92 9.93
CA HIS A 42 -2.01 -4.03 10.40
C HIS A 42 -3.16 -3.58 11.29
N THR A 43 -3.00 -2.48 12.02
CA THR A 43 -4.03 -1.90 12.90
C THR A 43 -4.91 -0.86 12.21
N CYS A 44 -4.66 -0.55 10.93
CA CYS A 44 -5.37 0.49 10.20
C CYS A 44 -6.75 0.00 9.71
N ASN A 45 -7.80 0.77 10.04
CA ASN A 45 -9.20 0.44 9.70
C ASN A 45 -9.59 0.79 8.25
N VAL A 46 -8.74 1.53 7.53
CA VAL A 46 -8.93 1.90 6.12
C VAL A 46 -8.04 1.10 5.15
N ARG A 47 -7.51 -0.07 5.58
CA ARG A 47 -6.77 -0.99 4.70
C ARG A 47 -7.52 -1.33 3.41
N PRO A 48 -8.83 -1.66 3.42
CA PRO A 48 -9.55 -1.95 2.17
C PRO A 48 -9.57 -0.77 1.18
N GLU A 49 -9.75 0.44 1.67
CA GLU A 49 -9.72 1.65 0.83
C GLU A 49 -8.31 1.96 0.33
N CYS A 50 -7.29 1.76 1.18
CA CYS A 50 -5.89 1.89 0.80
C CYS A 50 -5.54 0.95 -0.36
N ILE A 51 -5.95 -0.32 -0.29
CA ILE A 51 -5.76 -1.31 -1.35
C ILE A 51 -6.46 -0.87 -2.64
N LYS A 52 -7.76 -0.55 -2.56
CA LYS A 52 -8.53 -0.10 -3.71
C LYS A 52 -7.86 1.09 -4.39
N HIS A 53 -7.46 2.09 -3.61
CA HIS A 53 -6.78 3.27 -4.13
C HIS A 53 -5.45 2.94 -4.80
N CYS A 54 -4.59 2.14 -4.17
CA CYS A 54 -3.29 1.80 -4.73
C CYS A 54 -3.39 0.96 -6.02
N VAL A 55 -4.40 0.09 -6.09
CA VAL A 55 -4.69 -0.70 -7.29
C VAL A 55 -5.26 0.20 -8.40
N ASP A 56 -6.27 1.02 -8.10
CA ASP A 56 -6.96 1.85 -9.09
C ASP A 56 -6.08 2.96 -9.67
N THR A 57 -5.16 3.51 -8.86
CA THR A 57 -4.22 4.57 -9.29
C THR A 57 -2.88 4.05 -9.77
N GLU A 58 -2.69 2.73 -9.80
CA GLU A 58 -1.41 2.08 -10.09
C GLU A 58 -0.24 2.67 -9.28
N SER A 59 -0.49 2.94 -8.01
CA SER A 59 0.50 3.54 -7.09
C SER A 59 1.81 2.73 -7.07
N SER A 60 2.91 3.43 -6.81
CA SER A 60 4.27 2.88 -6.72
C SER A 60 5.09 3.68 -5.71
N GLY A 61 6.16 3.09 -5.18
CA GLY A 61 7.05 3.72 -4.20
C GLY A 61 6.37 3.99 -2.85
N VAL A 62 5.42 3.14 -2.46
CA VAL A 62 4.57 3.36 -1.28
C VAL A 62 4.21 2.05 -0.60
N TRP A 63 4.10 2.09 0.72
CA TRP A 63 3.54 1.00 1.52
C TRP A 63 2.01 0.98 1.43
N CYS A 64 1.45 -0.15 1.03
CA CYS A 64 0.03 -0.41 0.95
C CYS A 64 -0.31 -1.68 1.74
N ALA A 65 -1.12 -1.54 2.79
CA ALA A 65 -1.57 -2.67 3.61
C ALA A 65 -0.43 -3.62 4.07
N SER A 66 0.65 -3.05 4.62
CA SER A 66 1.86 -3.75 5.06
C SER A 66 2.74 -4.33 3.93
N VAL A 67 2.50 -3.97 2.67
CA VAL A 67 3.33 -4.42 1.54
C VAL A 67 3.86 -3.20 0.78
N PHE A 68 5.16 -3.15 0.52
CA PHE A 68 5.74 -2.10 -0.30
C PHE A 68 5.50 -2.36 -1.79
N ILE A 69 4.95 -1.38 -2.49
CA ILE A 69 4.85 -1.40 -3.95
C ILE A 69 6.13 -0.74 -4.51
N PRO A 70 6.96 -1.47 -5.27
CA PRO A 70 8.23 -0.94 -5.79
C PRO A 70 8.07 0.39 -6.51
N GLU A 71 9.01 1.30 -6.30
CA GLU A 71 9.06 2.59 -6.99
C GLU A 71 9.37 2.40 -8.48
N ILE A 72 8.55 2.99 -9.33
CA ILE A 72 8.79 3.04 -10.77
C ILE A 72 9.66 4.27 -11.04
N SER A 73 10.95 4.19 -10.68
CA SER A 73 11.94 5.22 -11.01
C SER A 73 12.41 5.07 -12.46
N ILE A 74 12.90 6.15 -13.10
CA ILE A 74 13.58 6.08 -14.40
C ILE A 74 14.81 5.18 -14.22
N PRO A 75 14.81 3.95 -14.75
CA PRO A 75 15.85 2.99 -14.44
C PRO A 75 17.02 3.17 -15.40
N ASP A 76 18.22 2.81 -14.95
CA ASP A 76 19.45 2.89 -15.74
C ASP A 76 19.44 1.97 -16.98
N SER A 77 18.46 1.07 -17.09
CA SER A 77 18.27 0.22 -18.28
C SER A 77 16.80 -0.14 -18.55
N PRO A 78 16.42 -0.34 -19.82
CA PRO A 78 15.07 -0.82 -20.20
C PRO A 78 14.70 -2.18 -19.58
N LYS A 79 15.68 -3.07 -19.40
CA LYS A 79 15.45 -4.39 -18.77
C LYS A 79 15.02 -4.23 -17.32
N ARG A 80 15.73 -3.39 -16.56
CA ARG A 80 15.38 -3.10 -15.16
C ARG A 80 14.03 -2.41 -15.04
N ALA A 81 13.68 -1.53 -15.99
CA ALA A 81 12.35 -0.92 -16.07
C ALA A 81 11.25 -1.97 -16.13
N LYS A 82 11.41 -2.94 -17.03
CA LYS A 82 10.44 -3.99 -17.22
C LYS A 82 10.29 -4.86 -15.97
N GLU A 83 11.39 -5.22 -15.32
CA GLU A 83 11.38 -6.01 -14.08
C GLU A 83 10.61 -5.29 -12.97
N ILE A 84 10.88 -4.00 -12.74
CA ILE A 84 10.19 -3.20 -11.72
C ILE A 84 8.69 -3.08 -12.01
N LEU A 85 8.32 -2.87 -13.28
CA LEU A 85 6.91 -2.79 -13.70
C LEU A 85 6.18 -4.13 -13.47
N GLU A 86 6.82 -5.25 -13.82
CA GLU A 86 6.28 -6.59 -13.60
C GLU A 86 6.13 -6.90 -12.10
N GLU A 87 7.11 -6.51 -11.29
CA GLU A 87 7.08 -6.67 -9.84
C GLU A 87 5.96 -5.82 -9.21
N ALA A 88 5.86 -4.55 -9.55
CA ALA A 88 4.82 -3.66 -9.05
C ALA A 88 3.42 -4.14 -9.46
N ALA A 89 3.25 -4.63 -10.70
CA ALA A 89 2.00 -5.23 -11.16
C ALA A 89 1.65 -6.50 -10.38
N LYS A 90 2.63 -7.36 -10.10
CA LYS A 90 2.45 -8.55 -9.28
C LYS A 90 2.01 -8.21 -7.86
N VAL A 91 2.67 -7.26 -7.21
CA VAL A 91 2.32 -6.79 -5.86
C VAL A 91 0.90 -6.23 -5.83
N ARG A 92 0.54 -5.36 -6.79
CA ARG A 92 -0.84 -4.86 -6.90
C ARG A 92 -1.87 -5.97 -7.13
N GLY A 93 -1.52 -7.00 -7.91
CA GLY A 93 -2.35 -8.19 -8.09
C GLY A 93 -2.63 -8.91 -6.77
N GLN A 94 -1.59 -9.16 -5.96
CA GLN A 94 -1.72 -9.78 -4.65
C GLN A 94 -2.56 -8.94 -3.67
N LEU A 95 -2.36 -7.62 -3.67
CA LEU A 95 -3.18 -6.69 -2.87
C LEU A 95 -4.66 -6.73 -3.29
N LYS A 96 -4.93 -6.79 -4.59
CA LYS A 96 -6.30 -6.91 -5.10
C LYS A 96 -6.95 -8.23 -4.66
N GLU A 97 -6.20 -9.32 -4.67
CA GLU A 97 -6.65 -10.64 -4.23
C GLU A 97 -6.92 -10.70 -2.71
N SER A 98 -6.20 -9.94 -1.90
CA SER A 98 -6.40 -9.88 -0.44
C SER A 98 -7.58 -9.01 -0.01
N LEU A 99 -8.07 -8.13 -0.89
CA LEU A 99 -9.14 -7.18 -0.59
C LEU A 99 -10.41 -7.79 0.04
N PRO A 100 -10.95 -8.93 -0.43
CA PRO A 100 -12.12 -9.55 0.20
C PRO A 100 -11.89 -9.92 1.67
N GLU A 101 -10.71 -10.43 2.02
CA GLU A 101 -10.39 -10.80 3.40
C GLU A 101 -10.17 -9.57 4.27
N GLU A 102 -9.59 -8.48 3.73
CA GLU A 102 -9.44 -7.22 4.46
C GLU A 102 -10.80 -6.56 4.76
N ILE A 103 -11.77 -6.66 3.85
CA ILE A 103 -13.15 -6.20 4.09
C ILE A 103 -13.81 -7.01 5.22
N LYS A 104 -13.68 -8.35 5.18
CA LYS A 104 -14.19 -9.23 6.24
C LYS A 104 -13.53 -8.93 7.60
N ARG A 105 -12.21 -8.74 7.62
CA ARG A 105 -11.42 -8.45 8.83
C ARG A 105 -11.89 -7.18 9.53
N ARG A 106 -12.36 -6.18 8.78
CA ARG A 106 -12.96 -4.95 9.34
C ARG A 106 -14.29 -5.18 10.05
N GLY A 107 -14.92 -6.35 9.86
CA GLY A 107 -16.25 -6.65 10.40
C GLY A 107 -17.39 -6.10 9.54
N GLU A 108 -17.13 -5.78 8.28
CA GLU A 108 -18.16 -5.38 7.32
C GLU A 108 -18.61 -6.61 6.53
N PHE A 109 -19.73 -7.21 6.94
CA PHE A 109 -20.48 -8.22 6.20
C PHE A 109 -21.82 -7.65 5.74
#